data_AF-A0AAN6KN19-F1
#
_entry.id   AF-A0AAN6KN19-F1
#
_cell.length_a   1.000
_cell.length_b   1.000
_cell.length_c   1.000
_cell.angle_alpha   90.00
_cell.angle_beta   90.00
_cell.angle_gamma   90.00
#
_symmetry.space_group_name_H-M   'P 1'
#
loop_
_entity.id
_entity.type
_entity.pdbx_description
1 polymer ?
#
loop_
_entity_poly.entity_id
_entity_poly.type
_entity_poly.pdbx_seq_one_letter_code
_entity_poly.pdbx_strand_id
1 'polypeptide(L)'
;MTPIPISDIPTLADLYTSQTLHPSNDTLPNATSNYNAQISLIRTDITTLATDAIVNAANDSLLGGGGVDGAIHRAAGPNLLRDCRKLNGCETGAAKITDAHRLPCKKVIHAVGPIYDSASARRAGGHEKLLASCYTRSLDLADGSGCRSIAFSALSTGVYGYPSGEAAETAMKAVKGWLEEDEGRAGRMERVVFCSFLEKDERAYESLIPKFFPPATPEKAGAGAKVTQKSAGEVQQPPAAKEGLSEVPVLPDVPTKEPTNDLQPDGQPEAKKAKREEGTETKEGL
;
A
#
# COMPACT_ATOMS: atom_id res chain seq x y z
N MET A 1 0.46 18.42 0.67
CA MET A 1 1.66 17.99 -0.11
C MET A 1 1.24 17.83 -1.56
N THR A 2 2.15 18.12 -2.49
CA THR A 2 1.92 17.91 -3.92
C THR A 2 1.86 16.41 -4.21
N PRO A 3 0.83 15.90 -4.93
CA PRO A 3 0.78 14.51 -5.32
C PRO A 3 1.99 14.10 -6.18
N ILE A 4 2.51 12.90 -5.96
CA ILE A 4 3.58 12.30 -6.76
C ILE A 4 2.92 11.44 -7.85
N PRO A 5 3.00 11.80 -9.14
CA PRO A 5 2.45 11.00 -10.21
C PRO A 5 3.26 9.72 -10.42
N ILE A 6 2.59 8.65 -10.88
CA ILE A 6 3.22 7.35 -11.12
C ILE A 6 4.40 7.39 -12.10
N SER A 7 4.41 8.37 -13.02
CA SER A 7 5.51 8.62 -13.97
C SER A 7 6.80 9.05 -13.29
N ASP A 8 6.71 9.67 -12.12
CA ASP A 8 7.85 10.25 -11.41
C ASP A 8 8.45 9.27 -10.39
N ILE A 9 7.81 8.11 -10.21
CA ILE A 9 8.29 7.03 -9.34
C ILE A 9 9.22 6.13 -10.16
N PRO A 10 10.51 6.02 -9.80
CA PRO A 10 11.48 5.23 -10.56
C PRO A 10 11.13 3.74 -10.52
N THR A 11 11.32 3.06 -11.65
CA THR A 11 11.23 1.60 -11.74
C THR A 11 12.51 0.95 -11.23
N LEU A 12 12.53 -0.37 -11.01
CA LEU A 12 13.77 -1.07 -10.69
C LEU A 12 14.81 -0.90 -11.80
N ALA A 13 14.39 -0.86 -13.07
CA ALA A 13 15.29 -0.60 -14.19
C ALA A 13 15.96 0.78 -14.10
N ASP A 14 15.20 1.81 -13.70
CA ASP A 14 15.73 3.15 -13.47
C ASP A 14 16.71 3.15 -12.28
N LEU A 15 16.34 2.50 -11.17
CA LEU A 15 17.16 2.42 -9.96
C LEU A 15 18.49 1.68 -10.18
N TYR A 16 18.50 0.65 -11.03
CA TYR A 16 19.75 -0.01 -11.45
C TYR A 16 20.59 0.90 -12.35
N THR A 17 19.96 1.62 -13.27
CA THR A 17 20.64 2.53 -14.20
C THR A 17 21.27 3.71 -13.46
N SER A 18 20.58 4.27 -12.47
CA SER A 18 21.08 5.35 -11.60
C SER A 18 22.06 4.87 -10.54
N GLN A 19 22.30 3.55 -10.44
CA GLN A 19 23.12 2.92 -9.39
C GLN A 19 22.59 3.18 -7.96
N THR A 20 21.30 3.51 -7.82
CA THR A 20 20.63 3.61 -6.51
C THR A 20 20.37 2.21 -5.94
N LEU A 21 20.06 1.25 -6.80
CA LEU A 21 19.95 -0.16 -6.45
C LEU A 21 21.15 -0.92 -7.04
N HIS A 22 21.76 -1.79 -6.25
CA HIS A 22 22.95 -2.55 -6.66
C HIS A 22 22.63 -4.02 -6.94
N PRO A 23 23.29 -4.67 -7.91
CA PRO A 23 23.12 -6.11 -8.14
C PRO A 23 23.55 -6.94 -6.92
N SER A 24 22.91 -8.09 -6.70
CA SER A 24 23.33 -9.07 -5.68
C SER A 24 24.16 -10.19 -6.33
N ASN A 25 25.17 -10.68 -5.62
CA ASN A 25 25.93 -11.88 -5.99
C ASN A 25 25.21 -13.20 -5.60
N ASP A 26 24.08 -13.08 -4.91
CA ASP A 26 23.28 -14.18 -4.36
C ASP A 26 21.86 -14.11 -4.93
N THR A 27 21.74 -14.29 -6.25
CA THR A 27 20.44 -14.31 -6.94
C THR A 27 19.73 -15.65 -6.73
N LEU A 28 18.41 -15.62 -6.53
CA LEU A 28 17.62 -16.83 -6.39
C LEU A 28 17.54 -17.62 -7.71
N PRO A 29 17.39 -18.96 -7.68
CA PRO A 29 17.31 -19.79 -8.89
C PRO A 29 16.18 -19.40 -9.86
N ASN A 30 15.08 -18.84 -9.35
CA ASN A 30 13.93 -18.40 -10.12
C ASN A 30 13.89 -16.87 -10.30
N ALA A 31 15.01 -16.18 -10.10
CA ALA A 31 15.10 -14.74 -10.28
C ALA A 31 14.84 -14.34 -11.75
N THR A 32 14.23 -13.17 -11.95
CA THR A 32 13.85 -12.69 -13.28
C THR A 32 13.94 -11.17 -13.40
N SER A 33 14.44 -10.67 -14.52
CA SER A 33 14.49 -9.22 -14.80
C SER A 33 13.25 -8.72 -15.56
N ASN A 34 12.31 -9.61 -15.91
CA ASN A 34 11.20 -9.30 -16.83
C ASN A 34 10.27 -8.20 -16.30
N TYR A 35 10.17 -8.06 -14.98
CA TYR A 35 9.26 -7.13 -14.32
C TYR A 35 9.97 -5.86 -13.82
N ASN A 36 11.24 -5.65 -14.15
CA ASN A 36 12.01 -4.50 -13.63
C ASN A 36 11.43 -3.15 -14.05
N ALA A 37 10.70 -3.08 -15.17
CA ALA A 37 9.98 -1.88 -15.61
C ALA A 37 8.57 -1.73 -14.99
N GLN A 38 8.04 -2.79 -14.37
CA GLN A 38 6.72 -2.81 -13.71
C GLN A 38 6.80 -2.68 -12.20
N ILE A 39 7.97 -2.87 -11.59
CA ILE A 39 8.15 -2.78 -10.14
C ILE A 39 8.88 -1.48 -9.82
N SER A 40 8.43 -0.81 -8.76
CA SER A 40 9.06 0.39 -8.20
C SER A 40 9.33 0.21 -6.71
N LEU A 41 10.36 0.88 -6.22
CA LEU A 41 10.65 1.05 -4.80
C LEU A 41 10.77 2.54 -4.51
N ILE A 42 10.08 3.01 -3.47
CA ILE A 42 10.17 4.40 -3.01
C ILE A 42 9.97 4.48 -1.50
N ARG A 43 10.68 5.40 -0.83
CA ARG A 43 10.40 5.77 0.56
C ARG A 43 9.73 7.13 0.64
N THR A 44 8.43 7.15 0.93
CA THR A 44 7.63 8.38 1.02
C THR A 44 6.34 8.14 1.81
N ASP A 45 5.56 9.20 2.04
CA ASP A 45 4.18 9.09 2.54
C ASP A 45 3.27 8.56 1.40
N ILE A 46 2.76 7.34 1.57
CA ILE A 46 1.90 6.67 0.58
C ILE A 46 0.64 7.48 0.24
N THR A 47 0.17 8.35 1.14
CA THR A 47 -1.02 9.19 0.90
C THR A 47 -0.79 10.26 -0.16
N THR A 48 0.46 10.48 -0.58
CA THR A 48 0.84 11.43 -1.62
C THR A 48 0.88 10.81 -3.02
N LEU A 49 0.79 9.49 -3.16
CA LEU A 49 0.97 8.81 -4.44
C LEU A 49 -0.30 8.85 -5.30
N ALA A 50 -0.20 9.41 -6.50
CA ALA A 50 -1.26 9.43 -7.50
C ALA A 50 -1.22 8.14 -8.36
N THR A 51 -1.48 7.00 -7.72
CA THR A 51 -1.67 5.67 -8.35
C THR A 51 -3.16 5.36 -8.55
N ASP A 52 -3.51 4.26 -9.21
CA ASP A 52 -4.91 3.84 -9.26
C ASP A 52 -5.38 3.32 -7.89
N ALA A 53 -4.57 2.51 -7.21
CA ALA A 53 -4.84 2.02 -5.86
C ALA A 53 -3.65 2.23 -4.91
N ILE A 54 -3.94 2.46 -3.64
CA ILE A 54 -2.98 2.27 -2.54
C ILE A 54 -3.48 1.18 -1.60
N VAL A 55 -2.56 0.47 -0.96
CA VAL A 55 -2.87 -0.58 0.02
C VAL A 55 -2.56 -0.11 1.42
N ASN A 56 -3.61 -0.03 2.22
CA ASN A 56 -3.57 0.29 3.63
C ASN A 56 -3.26 -0.96 4.46
N ALA A 57 -2.33 -0.84 5.41
CA ALA A 57 -2.13 -1.80 6.49
C ALA A 57 -3.19 -1.57 7.59
N ALA A 58 -4.39 -2.09 7.37
CA ALA A 58 -5.54 -1.92 8.24
C ALA A 58 -5.58 -2.93 9.39
N ASN A 59 -6.44 -2.67 10.37
CA ASN A 59 -6.87 -3.65 11.36
C ASN A 59 -8.22 -4.28 10.96
N ASP A 60 -8.61 -5.34 11.68
CA ASP A 60 -9.80 -6.13 11.41
C ASP A 60 -11.12 -5.35 11.43
N SER A 61 -11.20 -4.23 12.17
CA SER A 61 -12.39 -3.38 12.18
C SER A 61 -12.58 -2.57 10.90
N LEU A 62 -11.49 -2.28 10.17
CA LEU A 62 -11.42 -1.29 9.08
C LEU A 62 -11.77 0.15 9.46
N LEU A 63 -11.90 0.47 10.74
CA LEU A 63 -12.37 1.79 11.21
C LEU A 63 -11.24 2.79 11.45
N GLY A 64 -10.06 2.55 10.87
CA GLY A 64 -8.86 3.33 11.06
C GLY A 64 -8.09 2.92 12.32
N GLY A 65 -7.03 3.68 12.62
CA GLY A 65 -6.14 3.45 13.75
C GLY A 65 -5.00 4.46 13.77
N GLY A 66 -3.85 4.06 14.32
CA GLY A 66 -2.59 4.81 14.21
C GLY A 66 -1.81 4.49 12.93
N GLY A 67 -0.58 5.00 12.83
CA GLY A 67 0.32 4.61 11.75
C GLY A 67 -0.15 5.04 10.35
N VAL A 68 0.14 4.20 9.35
CA VAL A 68 -0.27 4.44 7.96
C VAL A 68 -1.79 4.41 7.79
N ASP A 69 -2.50 3.59 8.57
CA ASP A 69 -3.96 3.50 8.56
C ASP A 69 -4.60 4.84 8.98
N GLY A 70 -4.14 5.39 10.10
CA GLY A 70 -4.55 6.72 10.53
C GLY A 70 -4.17 7.82 9.54
N ALA A 71 -3.01 7.73 8.90
CA ALA A 71 -2.58 8.70 7.88
C ALA A 71 -3.51 8.67 6.66
N ILE A 72 -3.84 7.48 6.16
CA ILE A 72 -4.76 7.28 5.04
C ILE A 72 -6.16 7.79 5.38
N HIS A 73 -6.70 7.47 6.56
CA HIS A 73 -8.02 7.96 6.98
C HIS A 73 -8.07 9.49 7.10
N ARG A 74 -7.03 10.12 7.68
CA ARG A 74 -6.96 11.59 7.77
C ARG A 74 -6.86 12.25 6.39
N ALA A 75 -6.05 11.70 5.50
CA ALA A 75 -5.85 12.24 4.17
C ALA A 75 -7.08 12.07 3.26
N ALA A 76 -7.74 10.90 3.30
CA ALA A 76 -8.96 10.64 2.54
C ALA A 76 -10.18 11.42 3.03
N GLY A 77 -10.21 11.74 4.33
CA GLY A 77 -11.32 12.43 4.98
C GLY A 77 -12.44 11.48 5.46
N PRO A 78 -13.49 12.02 6.10
CA PRO A 78 -14.47 11.24 6.87
C PRO A 78 -15.33 10.28 6.02
N ASN A 79 -15.41 10.50 4.71
CA ASN A 79 -16.15 9.61 3.81
C ASN A 79 -15.51 8.22 3.73
N LEU A 80 -14.19 8.10 3.89
CA LEU A 80 -13.52 6.79 3.88
C LEU A 80 -14.05 5.92 5.01
N LEU A 81 -14.12 6.48 6.22
CA LEU A 81 -14.66 5.78 7.39
C LEU A 81 -16.14 5.41 7.19
N ARG A 82 -16.93 6.26 6.52
CA ARG A 82 -18.33 5.96 6.19
C ARG A 82 -18.45 4.76 5.25
N ASP A 83 -17.55 4.61 4.28
CA ASP A 83 -17.53 3.45 3.40
C ASP A 83 -17.01 2.20 4.12
N CYS A 84 -15.96 2.32 4.93
CA CYS A 84 -15.45 1.22 5.75
C CYS A 84 -16.52 0.63 6.69
N ARG A 85 -17.38 1.46 7.30
CA ARG A 85 -18.49 0.99 8.15
C ARG A 85 -19.47 0.06 7.43
N LYS A 86 -19.60 0.16 6.11
CA LYS A 86 -20.47 -0.71 5.30
C LYS A 86 -19.82 -2.07 5.00
N LEU A 87 -18.51 -2.21 5.22
CA LEU A 87 -17.76 -3.41 4.88
C LEU A 87 -17.81 -4.49 5.97
N ASN A 88 -18.25 -4.16 7.20
CA ASN A 88 -18.34 -5.09 8.34
C ASN A 88 -16.99 -5.78 8.66
N GLY A 89 -15.92 -4.99 8.80
CA GLY A 89 -14.58 -5.47 9.14
C GLY A 89 -13.90 -6.26 8.02
N CYS A 90 -12.75 -6.89 8.30
CA CYS A 90 -12.00 -7.73 7.37
C CYS A 90 -11.16 -8.77 8.13
N GLU A 91 -11.16 -10.00 7.65
CA GLU A 91 -10.38 -11.07 8.27
C GLU A 91 -8.88 -10.90 7.98
N THR A 92 -8.04 -11.42 8.88
CA THR A 92 -6.59 -11.49 8.67
C THR A 92 -6.27 -12.28 7.40
N GLY A 93 -5.35 -11.75 6.60
CA GLY A 93 -4.99 -12.30 5.29
C GLY A 93 -5.93 -11.88 4.17
N ALA A 94 -7.05 -11.20 4.46
CA ALA A 94 -7.99 -10.70 3.46
C ALA A 94 -7.80 -9.20 3.19
N ALA A 95 -8.47 -8.73 2.14
CA ALA A 95 -8.49 -7.33 1.76
C ALA A 95 -9.90 -6.93 1.27
N LYS A 96 -10.24 -5.64 1.43
CA LYS A 96 -11.47 -5.03 0.89
C LYS A 96 -11.16 -3.68 0.25
N ILE A 97 -11.99 -3.22 -0.67
CA ILE A 97 -11.75 -2.02 -1.48
C ILE A 97 -12.81 -0.94 -1.24
N THR A 98 -12.38 0.32 -1.23
CA THR A 98 -13.22 1.53 -1.12
C THR A 98 -12.78 2.59 -2.12
N ASP A 99 -13.57 3.66 -2.27
CA ASP A 99 -13.13 4.88 -2.95
C ASP A 99 -12.12 5.65 -2.09
N ALA A 100 -11.17 6.33 -2.73
CA ALA A 100 -10.09 7.02 -2.02
C ALA A 100 -10.43 8.46 -1.57
N HIS A 101 -11.57 8.98 -2.01
CA HIS A 101 -12.09 10.31 -1.69
C HIS A 101 -11.11 11.45 -1.99
N ARG A 102 -10.50 12.06 -0.95
CA ARG A 102 -9.59 13.21 -1.11
C ARG A 102 -8.15 12.82 -1.44
N LEU A 103 -7.82 11.53 -1.35
CA LEU A 103 -6.50 11.04 -1.74
C LEU A 103 -6.27 11.24 -3.24
N PRO A 104 -5.01 11.40 -3.67
CA PRO A 104 -4.67 11.50 -5.08
C PRO A 104 -4.83 10.18 -5.85
N CYS A 105 -4.88 9.04 -5.16
CA CYS A 105 -5.20 7.76 -5.79
C CYS A 105 -6.72 7.60 -6.01
N LYS A 106 -7.13 6.58 -6.78
CA LYS A 106 -8.56 6.36 -7.09
C LYS A 106 -9.24 5.45 -6.06
N LYS A 107 -8.52 4.43 -5.58
CA LYS A 107 -9.01 3.40 -4.66
C LYS A 107 -8.10 3.21 -3.45
N VAL A 108 -8.70 2.83 -2.33
CA VAL A 108 -7.97 2.32 -1.16
C VAL A 108 -8.34 0.85 -0.99
N ILE A 109 -7.32 -0.01 -0.96
CA ILE A 109 -7.46 -1.42 -0.63
C ILE A 109 -6.99 -1.60 0.81
N HIS A 110 -7.88 -2.02 1.69
CA HIS A 110 -7.61 -2.24 3.11
C HIS A 110 -7.27 -3.70 3.32
N ALA A 111 -6.00 -4.00 3.59
CA ALA A 111 -5.52 -5.35 3.85
C ALA A 111 -5.20 -5.54 5.33
N VAL A 112 -5.64 -6.65 5.91
CA VAL A 112 -5.43 -6.95 7.34
C VAL A 112 -4.32 -7.98 7.46
N GLY A 113 -3.11 -7.51 7.74
CA GLY A 113 -1.94 -8.37 7.91
C GLY A 113 -1.96 -9.14 9.24
N PRO A 114 -1.18 -10.23 9.37
CA PRO A 114 -1.07 -10.95 10.64
C PRO A 114 -0.33 -10.12 11.70
N ILE A 115 -0.74 -10.28 12.95
CA ILE A 115 0.04 -9.86 14.12
C ILE A 115 1.14 -10.91 14.32
N TYR A 116 2.40 -10.47 14.32
CA TYR A 116 3.57 -11.32 14.48
C TYR A 116 4.06 -11.24 15.93
N ASP A 117 3.56 -12.15 16.77
CA ASP A 117 4.11 -12.35 18.11
C ASP A 117 5.27 -13.33 18.03
N SER A 118 6.51 -12.85 18.19
CA SER A 118 7.73 -13.67 18.09
C SER A 118 7.74 -14.94 18.95
N ALA A 119 6.96 -15.00 20.04
CA ALA A 119 6.87 -16.15 20.93
C ALA A 119 5.86 -17.21 20.45
N SER A 120 4.80 -16.83 19.74
CA SER A 120 3.77 -17.74 19.20
C SER A 120 3.90 -17.98 17.69
N ALA A 121 4.43 -17.00 16.94
CA ALA A 121 4.62 -17.04 15.49
C ALA A 121 5.54 -18.17 15.03
N ARG A 122 6.64 -18.40 15.77
CA ARG A 122 7.54 -19.53 15.53
C ARG A 122 6.89 -20.89 15.81
N ARG A 123 5.78 -20.94 16.56
CA ARG A 123 5.12 -22.18 16.98
C ARG A 123 3.87 -22.52 16.16
N ALA A 124 3.12 -21.51 15.69
CA ALA A 124 1.84 -21.72 15.02
C ALA A 124 1.96 -21.90 13.49
N GLY A 125 3.00 -21.32 12.86
CA GLY A 125 3.13 -21.28 11.40
C GLY A 125 2.01 -20.47 10.72
N GLY A 126 2.15 -20.18 9.43
CA GLY A 126 1.07 -19.60 8.61
C GLY A 126 1.04 -18.06 8.48
N HIS A 127 1.84 -17.31 9.25
CA HIS A 127 1.93 -15.84 9.08
C HIS A 127 2.40 -15.44 7.69
N GLU A 128 3.39 -16.15 7.13
CA GLU A 128 3.84 -15.95 5.75
C GLU A 128 2.67 -16.12 4.76
N LYS A 129 1.84 -17.16 4.93
CA LYS A 129 0.68 -17.41 4.06
C LYS A 129 -0.37 -16.31 4.17
N LEU A 130 -0.66 -15.84 5.39
CA LEU A 130 -1.60 -14.74 5.62
C LEU A 130 -1.09 -13.43 5.03
N LEU A 131 0.20 -13.11 5.24
CA LEU A 131 0.80 -11.92 4.68
C LEU A 131 0.85 -11.99 3.14
N ALA A 132 1.27 -13.11 2.57
CA ALA A 132 1.24 -13.33 1.12
C ALA A 132 -0.17 -13.16 0.55
N SER A 133 -1.18 -13.70 1.25
CA SER A 133 -2.59 -13.55 0.87
C SER A 133 -3.07 -12.09 0.89
N CYS A 134 -2.51 -11.23 1.75
CA CYS A 134 -2.82 -9.80 1.73
C CYS A 134 -2.37 -9.16 0.41
N TYR A 135 -1.16 -9.49 -0.06
CA TYR A 135 -0.62 -8.98 -1.31
C TYR A 135 -1.42 -9.50 -2.52
N THR A 136 -1.63 -10.82 -2.62
CA THR A 136 -2.31 -11.40 -3.78
C THR A 136 -3.77 -10.95 -3.87
N ARG A 137 -4.53 -10.95 -2.76
CA ARG A 137 -5.92 -10.46 -2.76
C ARG A 137 -6.02 -8.97 -3.08
N SER A 138 -5.03 -8.17 -2.67
CA SER A 138 -4.99 -6.76 -3.04
C SER A 138 -4.74 -6.57 -4.54
N LEU A 139 -3.84 -7.36 -5.13
CA LEU A 139 -3.60 -7.35 -6.58
C LEU A 139 -4.86 -7.80 -7.34
N ASP A 140 -5.55 -8.84 -6.89
CA ASP A 140 -6.79 -9.30 -7.50
C ASP A 140 -7.90 -8.25 -7.44
N LEU A 141 -8.05 -7.55 -6.31
CA LEU A 141 -9.01 -6.45 -6.17
C LEU A 141 -8.67 -5.26 -7.09
N ALA A 142 -7.38 -4.94 -7.24
CA ALA A 142 -6.93 -3.89 -8.13
C ALA A 142 -7.21 -4.24 -9.60
N ASP A 143 -6.78 -5.41 -10.06
CA ASP A 143 -7.03 -5.88 -11.43
C ASP A 143 -8.53 -5.97 -11.73
N GLY A 144 -9.32 -6.57 -10.82
CA GLY A 144 -10.77 -6.67 -10.94
C GLY A 144 -11.51 -5.33 -10.93
N SER A 145 -10.87 -4.26 -10.44
CA SER A 145 -11.39 -2.89 -10.46
C SER A 145 -10.84 -2.05 -11.61
N GLY A 146 -10.08 -2.65 -12.54
CA GLY A 146 -9.45 -1.97 -13.67
C GLY A 146 -8.29 -1.04 -13.28
N CYS A 147 -7.72 -1.22 -12.09
CA CYS A 147 -6.53 -0.48 -11.67
C CYS A 147 -5.30 -1.05 -12.39
N ARG A 148 -4.50 -0.17 -13.00
CA ARG A 148 -3.25 -0.50 -13.70
C ARG A 148 -2.02 -0.20 -12.85
N SER A 149 -2.19 0.51 -11.73
CA SER A 149 -1.11 0.79 -10.77
C SER A 149 -1.57 0.64 -9.32
N ILE A 150 -0.72 0.03 -8.51
CA ILE A 150 -0.98 -0.24 -7.09
C ILE A 150 0.27 0.05 -6.26
N ALA A 151 0.11 0.73 -5.12
CA ALA A 151 1.19 0.97 -4.17
C ALA A 151 0.91 0.28 -2.84
N PHE A 152 1.86 -0.48 -2.32
CA PHE A 152 1.78 -1.16 -1.05
C PHE A 152 2.50 -0.38 0.04
N SER A 153 1.83 -0.15 1.17
CA SER A 153 2.54 0.18 2.42
C SER A 153 3.26 -1.05 2.97
N ALA A 154 4.19 -0.85 3.91
CA ALA A 154 4.88 -1.95 4.58
C ALA A 154 3.93 -2.71 5.54
N LEU A 155 3.25 -3.73 5.02
CA LEU A 155 2.24 -4.49 5.77
C LEU A 155 2.85 -5.25 6.95
N SER A 156 2.19 -5.18 8.11
CA SER A 156 2.56 -5.85 9.37
C SER A 156 3.91 -5.48 10.02
N THR A 157 4.78 -4.67 9.41
CA THR A 157 6.12 -4.37 9.96
C THR A 157 6.16 -3.21 10.98
N GLY A 158 5.01 -2.59 11.23
CA GLY A 158 4.81 -1.57 12.27
C GLY A 158 4.40 -2.19 13.61
N VAL A 159 3.25 -1.75 14.16
CA VAL A 159 2.71 -2.21 15.45
C VAL A 159 2.48 -3.73 15.49
N TYR A 160 2.26 -4.38 14.33
CA TYR A 160 2.09 -5.82 14.23
C TYR A 160 3.40 -6.62 14.29
N GLY A 161 4.56 -5.96 14.31
CA GLY A 161 5.83 -6.57 14.71
C GLY A 161 6.48 -7.56 13.74
N TYR A 162 5.99 -7.67 12.50
CA TYR A 162 6.58 -8.59 11.51
C TYR A 162 8.00 -8.13 11.15
N PRO A 163 9.02 -9.01 11.23
CA PRO A 163 10.39 -8.66 10.85
C PRO A 163 10.47 -8.15 9.40
N SER A 164 11.06 -6.97 9.20
CA SER A 164 11.10 -6.30 7.89
C SER A 164 11.69 -7.16 6.76
N GLY A 165 12.75 -7.93 7.04
CA GLY A 165 13.35 -8.85 6.07
C GLY A 165 12.40 -9.98 5.65
N GLU A 166 11.79 -10.67 6.61
CA GLU A 166 10.84 -11.77 6.34
C GLU A 166 9.57 -11.25 5.64
N ALA A 167 9.09 -10.07 6.04
CA ALA A 167 7.92 -9.43 5.43
C ALA A 167 8.18 -9.00 3.99
N ALA A 168 9.34 -8.37 3.72
CA ALA A 168 9.75 -7.97 2.38
C ALA A 168 9.90 -9.20 1.47
N GLU A 169 10.56 -10.27 1.96
CA GLU A 169 10.67 -11.54 1.23
C GLU A 169 9.30 -12.11 0.85
N THR A 170 8.35 -12.11 1.79
CA THR A 170 6.97 -12.55 1.55
C THR A 170 6.28 -11.68 0.50
N ALA A 171 6.46 -10.36 0.57
CA ALA A 171 5.89 -9.41 -0.38
C ALA A 171 6.41 -9.65 -1.80
N MET A 172 7.72 -9.79 -1.99
CA MET A 172 8.30 -10.05 -3.31
C MET A 172 7.89 -11.41 -3.87
N LYS A 173 7.86 -12.47 -3.05
CA LYS A 173 7.37 -13.78 -3.47
C LYS A 173 5.93 -13.70 -3.97
N ALA A 174 5.06 -13.02 -3.23
CA ALA A 174 3.65 -12.89 -3.57
C ALA A 174 3.44 -12.07 -4.86
N VAL A 175 4.08 -10.90 -4.96
CA VAL A 175 3.98 -10.03 -6.16
C VAL A 175 4.59 -10.72 -7.39
N LYS A 176 5.78 -11.29 -7.27
CA LYS A 176 6.41 -12.04 -8.36
C LYS A 176 5.53 -13.20 -8.82
N GLY A 177 5.04 -14.01 -7.88
CA GLY A 177 4.17 -15.14 -8.18
C GLY A 177 2.89 -14.72 -8.90
N TRP A 178 2.25 -13.63 -8.45
CA TRP A 178 1.05 -13.10 -9.10
C TRP A 178 1.31 -12.62 -10.53
N LEU A 179 2.45 -11.94 -10.77
CA LEU A 179 2.85 -11.51 -12.12
C LEU A 179 3.21 -12.69 -13.04
N GLU A 180 3.76 -13.77 -12.49
CA GLU A 180 4.13 -14.97 -13.27
C GLU A 180 2.95 -15.92 -13.53
N GLU A 181 1.87 -15.81 -12.77
CA GLU A 181 0.73 -16.74 -12.86
C GLU A 181 -0.10 -16.54 -14.14
N ASP A 182 -0.24 -15.30 -14.62
CA ASP A 182 -1.04 -14.98 -15.81
C ASP A 182 -0.47 -13.75 -16.55
N GLU A 183 0.03 -13.97 -17.77
CA GLU A 183 0.62 -12.91 -18.60
C GLU A 183 -0.39 -11.79 -18.95
N GLY A 184 -1.68 -12.11 -19.03
CA GLY A 184 -2.73 -11.14 -19.29
C GLY A 184 -2.98 -10.21 -18.11
N ARG A 185 -3.00 -10.74 -16.88
CA ARG A 185 -3.05 -9.94 -15.64
C ARG A 185 -1.79 -9.11 -15.48
N ALA A 186 -0.62 -9.71 -15.70
CA ALA A 186 0.66 -9.00 -15.66
C ALA A 186 0.74 -7.89 -16.72
N GLY A 187 0.19 -8.11 -17.92
CA GLY A 187 0.14 -7.10 -18.98
C GLY A 187 -0.79 -5.92 -18.69
N ARG A 188 -1.82 -6.11 -17.85
CA ARG A 188 -2.70 -5.01 -17.39
C ARG A 188 -2.13 -4.22 -16.22
N MET A 189 -1.33 -4.87 -15.38
CA MET A 189 -0.67 -4.23 -14.24
C MET A 189 0.62 -3.52 -14.69
N GLU A 190 0.55 -2.21 -14.87
CA GLU A 190 1.67 -1.38 -15.29
C GLU A 190 2.66 -1.06 -14.19
N ARG A 191 2.17 -0.91 -12.95
CA ARG A 191 3.05 -0.59 -11.84
C ARG A 191 2.63 -1.19 -10.52
N VAL A 192 3.54 -1.95 -9.90
CA VAL A 192 3.49 -2.34 -8.49
C VAL A 192 4.57 -1.56 -7.74
N VAL A 193 4.17 -0.73 -6.79
CA VAL A 193 5.07 0.12 -6.01
C VAL A 193 5.18 -0.43 -4.59
N PHE A 194 6.40 -0.76 -4.15
CA PHE A 194 6.69 -0.94 -2.73
C PHE A 194 6.99 0.42 -2.11
N CYS A 195 6.07 0.94 -1.31
CA CYS A 195 6.18 2.24 -0.66
C CYS A 195 6.53 2.04 0.83
N SER A 196 7.81 2.19 1.15
CA SER A 196 8.29 2.17 2.52
C SER A 196 8.12 3.54 3.18
N PHE A 197 8.05 3.57 4.51
CA PHE A 197 8.10 4.82 5.27
C PHE A 197 9.35 4.88 6.15
N LEU A 198 9.59 3.80 6.90
CA LEU A 198 10.77 3.65 7.74
C LEU A 198 11.95 3.11 6.95
N GLU A 199 13.14 3.62 7.25
CA GLU A 199 14.40 3.20 6.63
C GLU A 199 14.67 1.69 6.80
N LYS A 200 14.24 1.08 7.92
CA LYS A 200 14.40 -0.37 8.14
C LYS A 200 13.70 -1.22 7.07
N ASP A 201 12.56 -0.74 6.56
CA ASP A 201 11.76 -1.45 5.57
C ASP A 201 12.32 -1.21 4.16
N GLU A 202 12.75 0.03 3.87
CA GLU A 202 13.50 0.36 2.64
C GLU A 202 14.75 -0.50 2.49
N ARG A 203 15.62 -0.55 3.52
CA ARG A 203 16.84 -1.37 3.51
C ARG A 203 16.55 -2.86 3.30
N ALA A 204 15.45 -3.36 3.89
CA ALA A 204 15.03 -4.75 3.68
C ALA A 204 14.71 -5.02 2.20
N TYR A 205 13.93 -4.13 1.56
CA TYR A 205 13.65 -4.22 0.14
C TYR A 205 14.92 -4.07 -0.73
N GLU A 206 15.76 -3.07 -0.49
CA GLU A 206 17.00 -2.85 -1.24
C GLU A 206 17.93 -4.08 -1.21
N SER A 207 18.00 -4.75 -0.05
CA SER A 207 18.84 -5.95 0.10
C SER A 207 18.31 -7.18 -0.62
N LEU A 208 16.99 -7.29 -0.80
CA LEU A 208 16.34 -8.49 -1.30
C LEU A 208 15.88 -8.37 -2.74
N ILE A 209 15.45 -7.20 -3.20
CA ILE A 209 14.98 -6.99 -4.58
C ILE A 209 16.00 -7.52 -5.60
N PRO A 210 17.31 -7.26 -5.50
CA PRO A 210 18.28 -7.77 -6.47
C PRO A 210 18.42 -9.29 -6.48
N LYS A 211 17.96 -9.98 -5.44
CA LYS A 211 17.91 -11.45 -5.39
C LYS A 211 16.73 -12.02 -6.17
N PHE A 212 15.61 -11.31 -6.24
CA PHE A 212 14.39 -11.71 -6.96
C PHE A 212 14.35 -11.15 -8.39
N PHE A 213 14.79 -9.90 -8.54
CA PHE A 213 14.68 -9.07 -9.72
C PHE A 213 16.04 -8.47 -10.11
N PRO A 214 17.04 -9.29 -10.49
CA PRO A 214 18.37 -8.80 -10.84
C PRO A 214 18.31 -7.85 -12.06
N PRO A 215 19.36 -7.05 -12.30
CA PRO A 215 19.45 -6.24 -13.51
C PRO A 215 19.31 -7.10 -14.76
N ALA A 216 18.65 -6.57 -15.79
CA ALA A 216 18.57 -7.25 -17.07
C ALA A 216 19.98 -7.41 -17.67
N THR A 217 20.33 -8.63 -18.07
CA THR A 217 21.55 -8.85 -18.85
C THR A 217 21.35 -8.33 -20.28
N PRO A 218 22.39 -7.74 -20.91
CA PRO A 218 22.29 -7.23 -22.28
C PRO A 218 21.80 -8.26 -23.31
N GLU A 219 21.94 -9.57 -23.06
CA GLU A 219 21.51 -10.64 -23.97
C GLU A 219 19.98 -10.86 -24.02
N LYS A 220 19.21 -10.45 -23.00
CA LYS A 220 17.74 -10.66 -22.97
C LYS A 220 16.90 -9.46 -23.46
N ALA A 221 17.54 -8.34 -23.81
CA ALA A 221 16.85 -7.14 -24.30
C ALA A 221 16.28 -7.26 -25.75
N GLY A 222 16.53 -8.38 -26.44
CA GLY A 222 16.19 -8.56 -27.86
C GLY A 222 14.87 -9.29 -28.17
N ALA A 223 14.18 -9.88 -27.19
CA ALA A 223 12.98 -10.68 -27.45
C ALA A 223 11.70 -9.92 -27.07
N GLY A 224 11.37 -8.85 -27.80
CA GLY A 224 10.11 -8.14 -27.55
C GLY A 224 9.80 -6.88 -28.37
N ALA A 225 10.75 -6.34 -29.13
CA ALA A 225 10.50 -5.13 -29.92
C ALA A 225 10.49 -5.45 -31.43
N LYS A 226 9.29 -5.59 -32.02
CA LYS A 226 9.13 -5.49 -33.47
C LYS A 226 9.40 -4.06 -33.91
N VAL A 227 10.47 -3.92 -34.69
CA VAL A 227 10.98 -2.68 -35.29
C VAL A 227 10.04 -2.18 -36.38
N THR A 228 9.62 -0.92 -36.28
CA THR A 228 9.20 -0.11 -37.43
C THR A 228 10.24 0.97 -37.65
N GLN A 229 10.95 0.89 -38.77
CA GLN A 229 12.00 1.84 -39.17
C GLN A 229 11.39 3.17 -39.64
N LYS A 230 11.99 4.30 -39.23
CA LYS A 230 12.29 5.41 -40.16
C LYS A 230 13.40 6.34 -39.66
N SER A 231 14.48 6.34 -40.45
CA SER A 231 15.52 7.34 -40.75
C SER A 231 15.86 8.50 -39.80
N ALA A 232 17.11 8.44 -39.31
CA ALA A 232 18.22 9.40 -39.41
C ALA A 232 17.97 10.92 -39.42
N GLY A 233 18.58 11.59 -38.43
CA GLY A 233 18.92 13.02 -38.38
C GLY A 233 19.97 13.26 -37.29
N GLU A 234 20.91 14.16 -37.56
CA GLU A 234 22.28 14.31 -37.02
C GLU A 234 22.53 14.49 -35.51
N VAL A 235 23.78 14.16 -35.16
CA VAL A 235 24.46 14.22 -33.87
C VAL A 235 24.81 15.67 -33.48
N GLN A 236 24.42 16.09 -32.27
CA GLN A 236 25.07 17.19 -31.55
C GLN A 236 25.29 16.82 -30.07
N GLN A 237 26.52 17.06 -29.62
CA GLN A 237 27.08 16.71 -28.32
C GLN A 237 26.64 17.72 -27.23
N PRO A 238 26.44 17.31 -25.96
CA PRO A 238 25.78 18.14 -24.94
C PRO A 238 26.76 19.06 -24.18
N PRO A 239 26.30 20.20 -23.62
CA PRO A 239 27.06 20.92 -22.62
C PRO A 239 26.68 20.49 -21.19
N ALA A 240 27.73 20.18 -20.44
CA ALA A 240 28.00 20.38 -19.02
C ALA A 240 26.86 20.34 -17.98
N ALA A 241 27.08 19.46 -17.01
CA ALA A 241 26.38 19.32 -15.75
C ALA A 241 26.17 20.64 -15.00
N LYS A 242 24.97 20.78 -14.43
CA LYS A 242 24.74 21.60 -13.23
C LYS A 242 24.24 20.68 -12.13
N GLU A 243 25.12 20.48 -11.16
CA GLU A 243 24.82 19.94 -9.85
C GLU A 243 23.79 20.83 -9.14
N GLY A 244 22.84 20.21 -8.47
CA GLY A 244 21.90 20.90 -7.60
C GLY A 244 20.65 20.08 -7.41
N LEU A 245 20.63 19.27 -6.35
CA LEU A 245 19.45 18.90 -5.56
C LEU A 245 19.95 18.13 -4.32
N SER A 246 20.50 18.89 -3.38
CA SER A 246 20.61 18.48 -1.98
C SER A 246 19.31 18.86 -1.29
N GLU A 247 18.50 17.87 -0.92
CA GLU A 247 17.71 17.79 0.32
C GLU A 247 16.68 16.65 0.14
N VAL A 248 16.97 15.50 0.76
CA VAL A 248 15.96 14.47 0.98
C VAL A 248 14.95 15.07 1.97
N PRO A 249 13.65 15.19 1.63
CA PRO A 249 12.66 15.68 2.57
C PRO A 249 12.65 14.78 3.80
N VAL A 250 12.90 15.36 4.97
CA VAL A 250 12.73 14.67 6.26
C VAL A 250 11.24 14.38 6.40
N LEU A 251 10.86 13.10 6.27
CA LEU A 251 9.50 12.67 6.50
C LEU A 251 9.16 12.89 8.00
N PRO A 252 7.97 13.42 8.32
CA PRO A 252 7.56 13.61 9.70
C PRO A 252 7.46 12.27 10.45
N ASP A 253 7.54 12.28 11.78
CA ASP A 253 7.36 11.06 12.57
C ASP A 253 5.98 10.41 12.32
N VAL A 254 5.92 9.08 12.39
CA VAL A 254 4.68 8.30 12.22
C VAL A 254 3.64 8.76 13.25
N PRO A 255 2.49 9.31 12.85
CA PRO A 255 1.50 9.76 13.82
C PRO A 255 0.79 8.56 14.47
N THR A 256 0.84 8.48 15.80
CA THR A 256 0.26 7.37 16.59
C THR A 256 -1.16 7.60 17.07
N LYS A 257 -1.75 8.78 16.85
CA LYS A 257 -3.09 9.12 17.35
C LYS A 257 -4.20 8.64 16.40
N GLU A 258 -5.23 8.03 17.00
CA GLU A 258 -6.48 7.64 16.34
C GLU A 258 -7.23 8.87 15.79
N PRO A 259 -7.96 8.75 14.68
CA PRO A 259 -8.80 9.83 14.18
C PRO A 259 -9.95 10.12 15.16
N THR A 260 -10.01 11.34 15.70
CA THR A 260 -11.12 11.79 16.55
C THR A 260 -12.35 12.10 15.72
N ASN A 261 -13.50 11.64 16.20
CA ASN A 261 -14.82 11.88 15.62
C ASN A 261 -15.35 13.23 16.09
N ASP A 262 -14.99 14.32 15.40
CA ASP A 262 -15.61 15.63 15.65
C ASP A 262 -16.96 15.72 14.90
N LEU A 263 -17.95 15.02 15.42
CA LEU A 263 -19.35 15.25 15.10
C LEU A 263 -19.99 16.02 16.26
N GLN A 264 -20.33 17.29 16.02
CA GLN A 264 -21.32 17.99 16.83
C GLN A 264 -22.64 17.20 16.74
N PRO A 265 -23.31 16.90 17.85
CA PRO A 265 -24.62 16.28 17.80
C PRO A 265 -25.65 17.32 17.35
N ASP A 266 -26.13 17.19 16.12
CA ASP A 266 -27.33 17.88 15.66
C ASP A 266 -28.53 17.50 16.54
N GLY A 267 -29.28 18.53 16.94
CA GLY A 267 -30.35 18.46 17.92
C GLY A 267 -31.46 17.49 17.56
N GLN A 268 -31.87 16.68 18.54
CA GLN A 268 -33.14 15.98 18.52
C GLN A 268 -34.24 16.82 19.21
N PRO A 269 -35.48 16.77 18.72
CA PRO A 269 -36.60 17.55 19.24
C PRO A 269 -37.16 16.96 20.54
N GLU A 270 -37.71 17.85 21.36
CA GLU A 270 -38.26 17.60 22.70
C GLU A 270 -39.40 16.56 22.70
N ALA A 271 -39.26 15.53 23.54
CA ALA A 271 -40.35 14.65 23.95
C ALA A 271 -40.89 15.10 25.32
N LYS A 272 -42.18 15.45 25.33
CA LYS A 272 -42.97 15.92 26.47
C LYS A 272 -42.87 14.99 27.69
N LYS A 273 -42.53 15.56 28.85
CA LYS A 273 -42.69 14.95 30.18
C LYS A 273 -44.18 14.81 30.52
N ALA A 274 -44.63 13.58 30.78
CA ALA A 274 -45.89 13.33 31.48
C ALA A 274 -45.66 13.47 32.99
N LYS A 275 -46.41 14.38 33.60
CA LYS A 275 -46.45 14.65 35.04
C LYS A 275 -47.43 13.66 35.68
N ARG A 276 -46.97 12.78 36.58
CA ARG A 276 -47.82 12.06 37.53
C ARG A 276 -48.15 13.02 38.66
N GLU A 277 -49.43 13.33 38.86
CA GLU A 277 -49.93 13.95 40.09
C GLU A 277 -50.64 12.89 40.92
N GLU A 278 -50.28 12.86 42.20
CA GLU A 278 -50.94 12.14 43.28
C GLU A 278 -52.31 12.79 43.57
N GLY A 279 -53.31 11.95 43.80
CA GLY A 279 -54.61 12.35 44.34
C GLY A 279 -55.09 11.26 45.31
N THR A 280 -55.01 11.56 46.60
CA THR A 280 -55.65 10.84 47.71
C THR A 280 -57.09 11.32 47.93
N GLU A 281 -57.89 10.47 48.60
CA GLU A 281 -59.24 10.68 49.22
C GLU A 281 -60.44 10.11 48.44
N THR A 282 -61.46 9.45 49.02
CA THR A 282 -61.68 8.62 50.22
C THR A 282 -63.06 7.96 50.06
N LYS A 283 -63.29 6.75 50.62
CA LYS A 283 -64.57 6.14 51.09
C LYS A 283 -65.70 5.92 50.05
N GLU A 284 -66.55 4.89 50.09
CA GLU A 284 -67.11 4.03 51.14
C GLU A 284 -67.74 2.78 50.49
N GLY A 285 -67.88 1.65 51.21
CA GLY A 285 -68.82 0.58 50.82
C GLY A 285 -68.44 -0.89 51.09
N LEU A 286 -68.24 -1.28 52.35
CA LEU A 286 -68.83 -2.42 53.10
C LEU A 286 -68.02 -2.74 54.36
#